data_AF-A0A0V8HKY0-F1
#
_entry.id   AF-A0A0V8HKY0-F1
#
_cell.length_a   1.000
_cell.length_b   1.000
_cell.length_c   1.000
_cell.angle_alpha   90.00
_cell.angle_beta   90.00
_cell.angle_gamma   90.00
#
_symmetry.space_group_name_H-M   'P 1'
#
loop_
_entity.id
_entity.type
_entity.pdbx_description
1 polymer ?
#
loop_
_entity_poly.entity_id
_entity_poly.type
_entity_poly.pdbx_seq_one_letter_code
_entity_poly.pdbx_strand_id
1 'polypeptide(L)'
;MEYNSQVKNRIKRVEGQLRGILRMMEQGEDCKDVISQLSAAKTALDRSVGLIVSLNLVECVRDSQESGENTDEFVKEAVNLLVKSR
;
A
#
# COMPACT_ATOMS: atom_id res chain seq x y z
N MET A 1 -10.40 -11.06 4.43
CA MET A 1 -9.36 -10.83 3.40
C MET A 1 -8.18 -11.78 3.53
N GLU A 2 -7.94 -12.55 2.47
CA GLU A 2 -6.65 -13.19 2.22
C GLU A 2 -5.75 -12.30 1.33
N TYR A 3 -4.50 -12.09 1.73
CA TYR A 3 -3.52 -11.38 0.90
C TYR A 3 -3.03 -12.27 -0.25
N ASN A 4 -3.51 -11.99 -1.46
CA ASN A 4 -3.11 -12.73 -2.66
C ASN A 4 -1.64 -12.46 -3.07
N SER A 5 -1.16 -13.26 -4.02
CA SER A 5 0.22 -13.16 -4.53
C SER A 5 0.53 -11.79 -5.16
N GLN A 6 -0.46 -11.12 -5.76
CA GLN A 6 -0.29 -9.80 -6.37
C GLN A 6 0.07 -8.74 -5.33
N VAL A 7 -0.63 -8.72 -4.19
CA VAL A 7 -0.34 -7.81 -3.07
C VAL A 7 1.03 -8.13 -2.47
N LYS A 8 1.30 -9.42 -2.17
CA LYS A 8 2.60 -9.86 -1.64
C LYS A 8 3.76 -9.47 -2.55
N ASN A 9 3.61 -9.60 -3.86
CA ASN A 9 4.63 -9.23 -4.85
C ASN A 9 4.87 -7.72 -4.94
N ARG A 10 3.88 -6.87 -4.62
CA ARG A 10 4.09 -5.42 -4.50
C ARG A 10 4.92 -5.08 -3.28
N ILE A 11 4.61 -5.67 -2.13
CA ILE A 11 5.39 -5.45 -0.90
C ILE A 11 6.84 -5.95 -1.06
N LYS A 12 7.05 -7.13 -1.66
CA LYS A 12 8.41 -7.63 -1.99
C LYS A 12 9.20 -6.66 -2.88
N ARG A 13 8.53 -5.95 -3.80
CA ARG A 13 9.19 -4.93 -4.63
C ARG A 13 9.61 -3.71 -3.81
N VAL A 14 8.72 -3.22 -2.94
CA VAL A 14 9.05 -2.10 -2.02
C VAL A 14 10.20 -2.50 -1.10
N GLU A 15 10.17 -3.71 -0.54
CA GLU A 15 11.26 -4.27 0.26
C GLU A 15 12.59 -4.26 -0.52
N GLY A 16 12.59 -4.70 -1.77
CA GLY A 16 13.77 -4.66 -2.64
C GLY A 16 14.29 -3.24 -2.88
N GLN A 17 13.39 -2.25 -3.05
CA GLN A 17 13.76 -0.84 -3.17
C GLN A 17 14.44 -0.33 -1.89
N LEU A 18 13.89 -0.64 -0.71
CA LEU A 18 14.47 -0.23 0.57
C LEU A 18 15.86 -0.83 0.79
N ARG A 19 16.04 -2.11 0.44
CA ARG A 19 17.37 -2.76 0.48
C ARG A 19 18.36 -2.07 -0.46
N GLY A 20 17.92 -1.68 -1.66
CA GLY A 20 18.73 -0.93 -2.62
C GLY A 20 19.13 0.45 -2.08
N ILE A 21 18.20 1.19 -1.50
CA ILE A 21 18.43 2.50 -0.88
C ILE A 21 19.45 2.39 0.26
N LEU A 22 19.34 1.38 1.13
CA LEU A 22 20.31 1.17 2.20
C LEU A 22 21.72 0.94 1.64
N ARG A 23 21.85 0.13 0.59
CA ARG A 23 23.14 -0.06 -0.09
C ARG A 23 23.70 1.24 -0.67
N MET A 24 22.86 2.09 -1.27
CA MET A 24 23.29 3.40 -1.78
C MET A 24 23.87 4.27 -0.65
N MET A 25 23.23 4.25 0.53
CA MET A 25 23.73 4.98 1.71
C MET A 25 25.08 4.41 2.19
N GLU A 26 25.22 3.08 2.26
CA GLU A 26 26.47 2.41 2.65
C GLU A 26 27.62 2.69 1.66
N GLN A 27 27.29 2.89 0.38
CA GLN A 27 28.25 3.21 -0.68
C GLN A 27 28.57 4.71 -0.77
N GLY A 28 27.89 5.57 0.00
CA GLY A 28 28.11 7.01 -0.02
C GLY A 28 27.60 7.70 -1.28
N GLU A 29 26.55 7.17 -1.92
CA GLU A 29 25.91 7.77 -3.10
C GLU A 29 25.32 9.17 -2.79
N ASP A 30 25.11 9.97 -3.84
CA ASP A 30 24.64 11.35 -3.69
C ASP A 30 23.27 11.42 -3.00
N CYS A 31 23.13 12.41 -2.11
CA CYS A 31 21.90 12.64 -1.34
C CYS A 31 20.66 12.80 -2.24
N LYS A 32 20.78 13.47 -3.39
CA LYS A 32 19.65 13.66 -4.32
C LYS A 32 19.19 12.34 -4.90
N ASP A 33 20.11 11.44 -5.21
CA ASP A 33 19.79 10.12 -5.77
C ASP A 33 19.11 9.23 -4.72
N VAL A 34 19.63 9.24 -3.49
CA VAL A 34 19.00 8.54 -2.35
C VAL A 34 17.58 9.07 -2.09
N ILE A 35 17.38 10.39 -2.07
CA ILE A 35 16.06 11.02 -1.88
C ILE A 35 15.09 10.68 -3.03
N SER A 36 15.60 10.63 -4.27
CA SER A 36 14.81 10.23 -5.44
C SER A 36 14.30 8.79 -5.31
N GLN A 37 15.17 7.86 -4.89
CA GLN A 37 14.78 6.46 -4.66
C GLN A 37 13.82 6.30 -3.48
N LEU A 38 14.04 7.02 -2.37
CA LEU A 38 13.09 7.06 -1.25
C LEU A 38 11.71 7.54 -1.68
N SER A 39 11.65 8.59 -2.51
CA SER A 39 10.39 9.12 -3.04
C SER A 39 9.68 8.09 -3.94
N ALA A 40 10.44 7.34 -4.75
CA ALA A 40 9.91 6.24 -5.55
C ALA A 40 9.39 5.09 -4.67
N ALA A 41 10.09 4.74 -3.59
CA ALA A 41 9.66 3.72 -2.64
C ALA A 41 8.39 4.14 -1.89
N LYS A 42 8.30 5.39 -1.41
CA LYS A 42 7.07 5.96 -0.82
C LYS A 42 5.89 5.84 -1.79
N THR A 43 6.07 6.28 -3.03
CA THR A 43 5.01 6.23 -4.04
C THR A 43 4.54 4.79 -4.32
N ALA A 44 5.47 3.83 -4.35
CA ALA A 44 5.14 2.41 -4.52
C ALA A 44 4.39 1.85 -3.29
N LEU A 45 4.74 2.29 -2.08
CA LEU A 45 4.07 1.93 -0.84
C LEU A 45 2.65 2.50 -0.79
N ASP A 46 2.47 3.79 -1.06
CA ASP A 46 1.15 4.47 -1.08
C ASP A 46 0.18 3.76 -2.03
N ARG A 47 0.66 3.38 -3.23
CA ARG A 47 -0.13 2.59 -4.19
C ARG A 47 -0.48 1.20 -3.67
N SER A 48 0.39 0.58 -2.88
CA SER A 48 0.14 -0.74 -2.29
C SER A 48 -0.91 -0.65 -1.17
N VAL A 49 -0.87 0.41 -0.35
CA VAL A 49 -1.92 0.69 0.65
C VAL A 49 -3.26 0.89 -0.04
N GLY A 50 -3.32 1.73 -1.08
CA GLY A 50 -4.56 1.96 -1.82
C GLY A 50 -5.18 0.69 -2.41
N LEU A 51 -4.34 -0.21 -2.93
CA LEU A 51 -4.80 -1.51 -3.41
C LEU A 51 -5.38 -2.38 -2.30
N ILE A 52 -4.69 -2.48 -1.15
CA ILE A 52 -5.15 -3.29 -0.02
C ILE A 52 -6.49 -2.78 0.50
N VAL A 53 -6.62 -1.47 0.72
CA VAL A 53 -7.88 -0.87 1.17
C VAL A 53 -9.00 -1.11 0.16
N SER A 54 -8.72 -0.97 -1.15
CA SER A 54 -9.71 -1.22 -2.20
C SER A 54 -10.19 -2.68 -2.22
N LEU A 55 -9.27 -3.64 -2.08
CA LEU A 55 -9.61 -5.06 -2.01
C LEU A 55 -10.45 -5.36 -0.76
N ASN A 56 -10.15 -4.72 0.36
CA ASN A 56 -10.91 -4.91 1.60
C ASN A 56 -12.34 -4.41 1.44
N LEU A 57 -12.49 -3.20 0.89
CA LEU A 57 -13.80 -2.59 0.67
C LEU A 57 -14.67 -3.45 -0.25
N VAL A 58 -14.11 -4.00 -1.32
CA VAL A 58 -14.85 -4.89 -2.24
C VAL A 58 -15.36 -6.14 -1.51
N GLU A 59 -14.55 -6.74 -0.64
CA GLU A 59 -14.94 -7.90 0.17
C GLU A 59 -16.03 -7.53 1.18
N CYS A 60 -15.84 -6.46 1.96
CA CYS A 60 -16.84 -5.99 2.92
C CYS A 60 -18.18 -5.68 2.26
N VAL A 61 -18.19 -4.97 1.12
CA VAL A 61 -19.43 -4.67 0.38
C VAL A 61 -20.10 -5.94 -0.13
N ARG A 62 -19.32 -6.93 -0.59
CA ARG A 62 -19.87 -8.21 -1.04
C ARG A 62 -20.54 -8.96 0.11
N ASP A 63 -19.88 -9.03 1.26
CA ASP A 63 -20.40 -9.70 2.44
C ASP A 63 -21.66 -9.00 2.97
N SER A 64 -21.69 -7.65 2.97
CA SER A 64 -22.88 -6.87 3.36
C SER A 64 -24.09 -7.09 2.45
N GLN A 65 -23.87 -7.34 1.15
CA GLN A 65 -24.97 -7.68 0.23
C GLN A 65 -25.57 -9.05 0.55
N GLU A 66 -24.78 -9.98 1.10
CA GLU A 66 -25.24 -11.31 1.52
C GLU A 66 -25.92 -11.27 2.90
N SER A 67 -25.44 -10.42 3.82
CA SER A 67 -25.97 -10.29 5.19
C SER A 67 -27.11 -9.26 5.33
N GLY A 68 -27.29 -8.37 4.36
CA GLY A 68 -28.24 -7.25 4.42
C GLY A 68 -27.77 -6.08 5.29
N GLU A 69 -26.48 -6.02 5.63
CA GLU A 69 -25.90 -4.95 6.44
C GLU A 69 -25.69 -3.64 5.64
N ASN A 70 -25.64 -2.52 6.36
CA ASN A 70 -25.39 -1.21 5.75
C ASN A 70 -23.91 -1.08 5.35
N THR A 71 -23.65 -0.68 4.11
CA THR A 71 -22.29 -0.52 3.56
C THR A 71 -21.62 0.82 3.87
N ASP A 72 -22.38 1.82 4.35
CA ASP A 72 -21.88 3.18 4.60
C ASP A 72 -20.70 3.21 5.58
N GLU A 73 -20.68 2.33 6.58
CA GLU A 73 -19.62 2.28 7.58
C GLU A 73 -18.30 1.79 6.97
N PHE A 74 -18.35 0.72 6.17
CA PHE A 74 -17.17 0.19 5.47
C PHE A 74 -16.59 1.20 4.48
N VAL A 75 -17.45 1.94 3.78
CA VAL A 75 -17.01 3.01 2.87
C VAL A 75 -16.30 4.12 3.63
N LYS A 76 -16.86 4.58 4.76
CA LYS A 76 -16.22 5.60 5.62
C LYS A 76 -14.87 5.13 6.16
N GLU A 77 -14.78 3.88 6.59
CA GLU A 77 -13.53 3.30 7.06
C GLU A 77 -12.47 3.27 5.95
N ALA A 78 -12.82 2.78 4.76
CA ALA A 78 -11.92 2.72 3.61
C ALA A 78 -11.41 4.11 3.20
N VAL A 79 -12.30 5.12 3.16
CA VAL A 79 -11.90 6.51 2.88
C VAL A 79 -10.93 7.03 3.93
N ASN A 80 -11.19 6.77 5.22
CA ASN A 80 -10.30 7.20 6.30
C ASN A 80 -8.91 6.56 6.20
N LEU A 81 -8.83 5.27 5.86
CA LEU A 81 -7.55 4.58 5.64
C LEU A 81 -6.78 5.17 4.45
N LEU A 82 -7.46 5.49 3.36
CA LEU A 82 -6.84 6.11 2.18
C LEU A 82 -6.31 7.53 2.47
N VAL A 83 -7.08 8.35 3.21
CA VAL A 83 -6.66 9.70 3.57
C VAL A 83 -5.45 9.68 4.50
N LYS A 84 -5.42 8.78 5.50
CA LYS A 84 -4.29 8.63 6.42
C LYS A 84 -3.00 8.14 5.75
N SER A 85 -3.11 7.48 4.60
CA SER A 85 -1.97 6.91 3.88
C SER A 85 -1.18 7.91 3.03
N ARG A 86 -1.66 9.15 2.89
CA ARG A 86 -1.01 10.18 2.05
C ARG A 86 0.06 10.96 2.77
#